data_AF-A0A5B8N5K3-F1
#
_entry.id   AF-A0A5B8N5K3-F1
#
_cell.length_a   1.000
_cell.length_b   1.000
_cell.length_c   1.000
_cell.angle_alpha   90.00
_cell.angle_beta   90.00
_cell.angle_gamma   90.00
#
_symmetry.space_group_name_H-M   'P 1'
#
loop_
_entity.id
_entity.type
_entity.pdbx_description
1 polymer ?
#
loop_
_entity_poly.entity_id
_entity_poly.type
_entity_poly.pdbx_seq_one_letter_code
_entity_poly.pdbx_strand_id
1 'polypeptide(L)'
;MARTIVACLLAATTACSSLLPDARQETRTPWHSYAEAQAMFNSIVPGQTTLTELKALGIDPDKTTNVALLSHTDLLRRLVPSTSFDIGLLDPGLQKCVSAQARCFAYEIEQLSLQRNRYGNFWLDFLNFRRQVDVSGWQFDAVVVIKNETVVYKTWSGKPKVHQLENERNPLGPLQGLGPSLIQR
;
A
#
# COMPACT_ATOMS: atom_id res chain seq x y z
N MET A 1 19.33 -29.23 46.83
CA MET A 1 19.05 -27.83 46.40
C MET A 1 19.77 -27.45 45.10
N ALA A 2 21.04 -27.82 44.88
CA ALA A 2 21.74 -27.51 43.62
C ALA A 2 21.11 -28.13 42.35
N ARG A 3 20.58 -29.37 42.44
CA ARG A 3 19.96 -30.07 41.29
C ARG A 3 18.65 -29.45 40.81
N THR A 4 17.85 -28.87 41.70
CA THR A 4 16.59 -28.21 41.35
C THR A 4 16.82 -26.83 40.70
N ILE A 5 17.88 -26.13 41.08
CA ILE A 5 18.27 -24.84 40.48
C ILE A 5 18.75 -25.04 39.03
N VAL A 6 19.53 -26.09 38.77
CA VAL A 6 20.03 -26.42 37.42
C VAL A 6 18.87 -26.76 36.47
N ALA A 7 17.85 -27.48 36.96
CA ALA A 7 16.67 -27.81 36.14
C ALA A 7 15.82 -26.58 35.76
N CYS A 8 15.66 -25.61 36.67
CA CYS A 8 15.00 -24.33 36.34
C CYS A 8 15.80 -23.48 35.35
N LEU A 9 17.14 -23.51 35.42
CA LEU A 9 18.00 -22.75 34.51
C LEU A 9 17.94 -23.30 33.07
N LEU A 10 17.81 -24.61 32.90
CA LEU A 10 17.68 -25.28 31.60
C LEU A 10 16.29 -25.07 30.97
N ALA A 11 15.23 -24.91 31.78
CA ALA A 11 13.89 -24.61 31.28
C ALA A 11 13.72 -23.15 30.79
N ALA A 12 14.56 -22.23 31.28
CA ALA A 12 14.51 -20.82 30.89
C ALA A 12 15.15 -20.52 29.52
N THR A 13 15.98 -21.43 28.97
CA THR A 13 16.70 -21.19 27.71
C THR A 13 15.90 -21.59 26.46
N THR A 14 14.80 -22.35 26.60
CA THR A 14 14.00 -22.81 25.45
C THR A 14 12.82 -21.89 25.09
N ALA A 15 12.62 -20.78 25.81
CA ALA A 15 11.47 -19.89 25.64
C ALA A 15 11.72 -18.65 24.74
N CYS A 16 12.92 -18.46 24.19
CA CYS A 16 13.31 -17.19 23.56
C CYS A 16 13.06 -17.08 22.04
N SER A 17 12.48 -18.08 21.37
CA SER A 17 12.28 -18.03 19.91
C SER A 17 11.03 -17.29 19.45
N SER A 18 10.08 -16.94 20.35
CA SER A 18 8.81 -16.29 19.98
C SER A 18 8.71 -14.81 20.41
N LEU A 19 9.84 -14.17 20.73
CA LEU A 19 9.88 -12.80 21.27
C LEU A 19 10.25 -11.73 20.23
N LEU A 20 10.35 -12.12 18.96
CA LEU A 20 10.61 -11.17 17.88
C LEU A 20 9.32 -10.36 17.57
N PRO A 21 9.42 -9.03 17.46
CA PRO A 21 8.26 -8.21 17.10
C PRO A 21 7.82 -8.48 15.66
N ASP A 22 6.53 -8.66 15.44
CA ASP A 22 5.93 -8.61 14.11
C ASP A 22 5.24 -7.26 13.89
N ALA A 23 5.29 -6.76 12.66
CA ALA A 23 4.64 -5.52 12.28
C ALA A 23 3.74 -5.74 11.05
N ARG A 24 2.52 -5.22 11.10
CA ARG A 24 1.63 -5.18 9.95
C ARG A 24 1.42 -3.74 9.52
N GLN A 25 1.60 -3.49 8.23
CA GLN A 25 1.30 -2.21 7.62
C GLN A 25 0.22 -2.43 6.58
N GLU A 26 -1.01 -2.11 6.96
CA GLU A 26 -2.16 -2.16 6.09
C GLU A 26 -2.69 -0.74 5.97
N THR A 27 -2.69 -0.19 4.75
CA THR A 27 -3.51 0.97 4.43
C THR A 27 -4.96 0.58 4.73
N ARG A 28 -5.82 1.41 5.34
CA ARG A 28 -7.23 0.98 5.57
C ARG A 28 -7.89 0.65 4.23
N THR A 29 -8.23 -0.62 4.04
CA THR A 29 -8.62 -1.18 2.76
C THR A 29 -10.11 -1.52 2.69
N PRO A 30 -10.78 -1.31 1.55
CA PRO A 30 -12.06 -1.96 1.27
C PRO A 30 -11.92 -3.47 0.97
N TRP A 31 -10.77 -3.93 0.43
CA TRP A 31 -10.57 -5.34 0.04
C TRP A 31 -9.53 -6.06 0.89
N HIS A 32 -9.70 -7.37 1.08
CA HIS A 32 -8.78 -8.23 1.84
C HIS A 32 -7.69 -8.86 0.97
N SER A 33 -7.91 -8.97 -0.33
CA SER A 33 -6.94 -9.57 -1.26
C SER A 33 -6.88 -8.85 -2.61
N TYR A 34 -5.75 -9.02 -3.30
CA TYR A 34 -5.59 -8.55 -4.67
C TYR A 34 -6.67 -9.11 -5.61
N ALA A 35 -7.00 -10.39 -5.47
CA ALA A 35 -8.00 -11.05 -6.32
C ALA A 35 -9.40 -10.47 -6.11
N GLU A 36 -9.75 -10.13 -4.86
CA GLU A 36 -11.01 -9.47 -4.52
C GLU A 36 -11.09 -8.06 -5.12
N ALA A 37 -10.02 -7.27 -4.97
CA ALA A 37 -9.92 -5.93 -5.56
C ALA A 37 -10.08 -6.01 -7.09
N GLN A 38 -9.39 -6.96 -7.73
CA GLN A 38 -9.47 -7.18 -9.17
C GLN A 38 -10.88 -7.63 -9.60
N ALA A 39 -11.52 -8.53 -8.86
CA ALA A 39 -12.86 -9.02 -9.18
C ALA A 39 -13.92 -7.90 -9.09
N MET A 40 -13.87 -7.08 -8.05
CA MET A 40 -14.71 -5.89 -7.92
C MET A 40 -14.43 -4.90 -9.06
N PHE A 41 -13.16 -4.63 -9.38
CA PHE A 41 -12.84 -3.69 -10.45
C PHE A 41 -13.28 -4.18 -11.83
N ASN A 42 -13.26 -5.51 -12.03
CA ASN A 42 -13.74 -6.14 -13.25
C ASN A 42 -15.25 -5.98 -13.44
N SER A 43 -16.05 -5.85 -12.37
CA SER A 43 -17.51 -5.65 -12.48
C SER A 43 -17.91 -4.24 -12.95
N ILE A 44 -17.00 -3.26 -12.91
CA ILE A 44 -17.26 -1.90 -13.40
C ILE A 44 -17.26 -1.90 -14.94
N VAL A 45 -18.34 -1.49 -15.59
CA VAL A 45 -18.46 -1.46 -17.05
C VAL A 45 -18.52 0.00 -17.52
N PRO A 46 -17.48 0.50 -18.23
CA PRO A 46 -17.52 1.86 -18.80
C PRO A 46 -18.73 2.06 -19.71
N GLY A 47 -19.40 3.19 -19.55
CA GLY A 47 -20.63 3.55 -20.26
C GLY A 47 -21.91 3.00 -19.64
N GLN A 48 -21.82 2.11 -18.65
CA GLN A 48 -22.99 1.53 -17.97
C GLN A 48 -22.98 1.82 -16.47
N THR A 49 -21.84 1.60 -15.80
CA THR A 49 -21.75 1.78 -14.35
C THR A 49 -21.90 3.26 -13.98
N THR A 50 -22.82 3.51 -13.05
CA THR A 50 -23.09 4.86 -12.55
C THR A 50 -22.22 5.22 -11.35
N LEU A 51 -22.12 6.52 -11.05
CA LEU A 51 -21.43 7.02 -9.86
C LEU A 51 -22.05 6.47 -8.58
N THR A 52 -23.37 6.34 -8.53
CA THR A 52 -24.09 5.79 -7.39
C THR A 52 -23.74 4.31 -7.16
N GLU A 53 -23.68 3.53 -8.24
CA GLU A 53 -23.24 2.12 -8.17
C GLU A 53 -21.78 2.02 -7.75
N LEU A 54 -20.91 2.89 -8.28
CA LEU A 54 -19.49 2.95 -7.91
C LEU A 54 -19.31 3.22 -6.40
N LYS A 55 -20.08 4.16 -5.85
CA LYS A 55 -20.12 4.45 -4.41
C LYS A 55 -20.68 3.27 -3.61
N ALA A 56 -21.69 2.58 -4.12
CA ALA A 56 -22.26 1.38 -3.49
C ALA A 56 -21.26 0.22 -3.44
N LEU A 57 -20.33 0.14 -4.39
CA LEU A 57 -19.21 -0.81 -4.41
C LEU A 57 -18.07 -0.43 -3.43
N GLY A 58 -18.22 0.65 -2.67
CA GLY A 58 -17.23 1.11 -1.71
C GLY A 58 -16.12 1.97 -2.34
N ILE A 59 -16.33 2.51 -3.54
CA ILE A 59 -15.44 3.51 -4.14
C ILE A 59 -16.10 4.87 -3.98
N ASP A 60 -15.88 5.47 -2.81
CA ASP A 60 -16.42 6.79 -2.46
C ASP A 60 -15.35 7.58 -1.68
N PRO A 61 -14.80 8.69 -2.20
CA PRO A 61 -13.78 9.48 -1.50
C PRO A 61 -14.29 10.10 -0.19
N ASP A 62 -15.60 10.27 -0.04
CA ASP A 62 -16.19 10.88 1.15
C ASP A 62 -16.31 9.87 2.32
N LYS A 63 -16.34 8.56 2.01
CA LYS A 63 -16.61 7.50 2.98
C LYS A 63 -15.47 6.48 3.11
N THR A 64 -14.73 6.29 2.04
CA THR A 64 -13.70 5.26 1.93
C THR A 64 -12.34 5.91 2.04
N THR A 65 -11.54 5.46 3.00
CA THR A 65 -10.17 5.97 3.17
C THR A 65 -9.32 5.59 1.95
N ASN A 66 -8.36 6.45 1.59
CA ASN A 66 -7.39 6.21 0.52
C ASN A 66 -8.01 6.12 -0.89
N VAL A 67 -9.18 6.73 -1.08
CA VAL A 67 -9.74 7.05 -2.40
C VAL A 67 -9.54 8.53 -2.65
N ALA A 68 -8.69 8.88 -3.61
CA ALA A 68 -8.42 10.25 -4.01
C ALA A 68 -9.40 10.71 -5.10
N LEU A 69 -9.96 11.91 -4.94
CA LEU A 69 -10.69 12.61 -5.99
C LEU A 69 -9.70 13.46 -6.79
N LEU A 70 -9.49 13.08 -8.05
CA LEU A 70 -8.72 13.84 -9.02
C LEU A 70 -9.66 14.78 -9.78
N SER A 71 -9.43 16.09 -9.66
CA SER A 71 -10.15 17.08 -10.45
C SER A 71 -9.80 16.97 -11.95
N HIS A 72 -10.56 17.65 -12.81
CA HIS A 72 -10.25 17.73 -14.24
C HIS A 72 -8.79 18.14 -14.50
N THR A 73 -8.28 19.14 -13.76
CA THR A 73 -6.90 19.63 -13.90
C THR A 73 -5.89 18.57 -13.46
N ASP A 74 -6.14 17.86 -12.36
CA ASP A 74 -5.27 16.78 -11.89
C ASP A 74 -5.21 15.64 -12.89
N LEU A 75 -6.38 15.24 -13.40
CA LEU A 75 -6.52 14.20 -14.41
C LEU A 75 -5.76 14.58 -15.69
N LEU A 76 -5.91 15.82 -16.17
CA LEU A 76 -5.17 16.29 -17.36
C LEU A 76 -3.67 16.27 -17.16
N ARG A 77 -3.16 16.71 -16.00
CA ARG A 77 -1.72 16.65 -15.69
C ARG A 77 -1.17 15.23 -15.70
N ARG A 78 -2.00 14.24 -15.32
CA ARG A 78 -1.64 12.82 -15.34
C ARG A 78 -1.65 12.22 -16.75
N LEU A 79 -2.66 12.58 -17.56
CA LEU A 79 -2.85 12.05 -18.91
C LEU A 79 -1.92 12.68 -19.95
N VAL A 80 -1.59 13.96 -19.77
CA VAL A 80 -0.81 14.77 -20.70
C VAL A 80 0.49 15.17 -20.01
N PRO A 81 1.48 14.26 -19.92
CA PRO A 81 2.74 14.53 -19.24
C PRO A 81 3.60 15.56 -19.98
N SER A 82 3.30 15.85 -21.25
CA SER A 82 4.00 16.84 -22.07
C SER A 82 3.03 17.65 -22.94
N THR A 83 3.41 18.88 -23.28
CA THR A 83 2.59 19.85 -24.05
C THR A 83 2.30 19.44 -25.50
N SER A 84 2.95 18.40 -26.02
CA SER A 84 2.82 17.91 -27.40
C SER A 84 1.99 16.63 -27.54
N PHE A 85 1.26 16.24 -26.50
CA PHE A 85 0.48 15.01 -26.51
C PHE A 85 -0.79 15.16 -27.36
N ASP A 86 -1.00 14.24 -28.30
CA ASP A 86 -2.20 14.20 -29.14
C ASP A 86 -3.37 13.54 -28.40
N ILE A 87 -4.38 14.35 -28.07
CA ILE A 87 -5.63 13.90 -27.44
C ILE A 87 -6.34 12.83 -28.29
N GLY A 88 -6.17 12.86 -29.61
CA GLY A 88 -6.77 11.88 -30.53
C GLY A 88 -6.28 10.44 -30.34
N LEU A 89 -5.15 10.25 -29.66
CA LEU A 89 -4.61 8.93 -29.32
C LEU A 89 -5.15 8.35 -28.01
N LEU A 90 -5.92 9.14 -27.24
CA LEU A 90 -6.55 8.65 -26.01
C LEU A 90 -7.70 7.70 -26.30
N ASP A 91 -8.03 6.88 -25.31
CA ASP A 91 -9.27 6.12 -25.31
C ASP A 91 -10.48 7.05 -25.54
N PRO A 92 -11.49 6.65 -26.35
CA PRO A 92 -12.66 7.49 -26.64
C PRO A 92 -13.39 8.01 -25.39
N GLY A 93 -13.38 7.27 -24.27
CA GLY A 93 -13.93 7.71 -23.00
C GLY A 93 -13.15 8.88 -22.39
N LEU A 94 -11.82 8.82 -22.47
CA LEU A 94 -10.92 9.90 -22.03
C LEU A 94 -11.03 11.13 -22.93
N GLN A 95 -11.13 10.96 -24.25
CA GLN A 95 -11.35 12.09 -25.18
C GLN A 95 -12.61 12.88 -24.82
N LYS A 96 -13.72 12.17 -24.56
CA LYS A 96 -14.99 12.75 -24.12
C LYS A 96 -14.93 13.42 -22.75
N CYS A 97 -14.01 12.99 -21.90
CA CYS A 97 -13.77 13.56 -20.57
C CYS A 97 -12.98 14.87 -20.67
N VAL A 98 -11.90 14.89 -21.46
CA VAL A 98 -11.06 16.08 -21.68
C VAL A 98 -11.91 17.27 -22.13
N SER A 99 -12.87 17.04 -23.03
CA SER A 99 -13.77 18.07 -23.56
C SER A 99 -14.88 18.51 -22.58
N ALA A 100 -15.08 17.82 -21.45
CA ALA A 100 -16.21 18.02 -20.54
C ALA A 100 -15.88 18.91 -19.30
N GLN A 101 -14.65 19.40 -19.19
CA GLN A 101 -14.19 20.31 -18.13
C GLN A 101 -14.57 19.79 -16.72
N ALA A 102 -15.16 20.64 -15.87
CA ALA A 102 -15.52 20.33 -14.48
C ALA A 102 -16.53 19.18 -14.32
N ARG A 103 -17.19 18.74 -15.39
CA ARG A 103 -18.06 17.56 -15.36
C ARG A 103 -17.28 16.26 -15.52
N CYS A 104 -15.96 16.32 -15.69
CA CYS A 104 -15.11 15.15 -15.67
C CYS A 104 -14.11 15.20 -14.50
N PHE A 105 -14.04 14.10 -13.78
CA PHE A 105 -13.12 13.87 -12.67
C PHE A 105 -12.77 12.38 -12.61
N ALA A 106 -11.81 12.02 -11.77
CA ALA A 106 -11.45 10.62 -11.56
C ALA A 106 -11.38 10.27 -10.09
N TYR A 107 -11.62 9.01 -9.78
CA TYR A 107 -11.28 8.41 -8.50
C TYR A 107 -10.04 7.56 -8.68
N GLU A 108 -9.02 7.83 -7.88
CA GLU A 108 -7.79 7.05 -7.79
C GLU A 108 -7.80 6.30 -6.46
N ILE A 109 -7.53 5.01 -6.53
CA ILE A 109 -7.53 4.10 -5.39
C ILE A 109 -6.14 3.50 -5.32
N GLU A 110 -5.48 3.70 -4.19
CA GLU A 110 -4.16 3.11 -3.91
C GLU A 110 -4.26 2.25 -2.67
N GLN A 111 -4.11 0.94 -2.87
CA GLN A 111 -4.22 -0.03 -1.79
C GLN A 111 -2.93 -0.84 -1.67
N LEU A 112 -2.30 -0.73 -0.50
CA LEU A 112 -1.09 -1.45 -0.15
C LEU A 112 -1.31 -2.25 1.13
N SER A 113 -1.11 -3.55 1.04
CA SER A 113 -1.15 -4.47 2.19
C SER A 113 0.20 -5.14 2.30
N LEU A 114 0.91 -4.86 3.40
CA LEU A 114 2.23 -5.40 3.69
C LEU A 114 2.26 -6.01 5.08
N GLN A 115 2.76 -7.24 5.15
CA GLN A 115 3.10 -7.93 6.37
C GLN A 115 4.62 -8.02 6.49
N ARG A 116 5.16 -7.55 7.61
CA ARG A 116 6.59 -7.55 7.92
C ARG A 116 6.83 -8.50 9.09
N ASN A 117 7.41 -9.66 8.79
CA ASN A 117 7.75 -10.66 9.79
C ASN A 117 9.25 -10.59 10.09
N ARG A 118 9.61 -10.41 11.36
CA ARG A 118 11.02 -10.39 11.77
C ARG A 118 11.49 -11.80 12.06
N TYR A 119 12.70 -12.12 11.66
CA TYR A 119 13.30 -13.43 11.91
C TYR A 119 14.78 -13.31 12.28
N GLY A 120 15.33 -14.35 12.90
CA GLY A 120 16.74 -14.41 13.30
C GLY A 120 16.94 -14.38 14.81
N ASN A 121 18.06 -13.79 15.26
CA ASN A 121 18.44 -13.81 16.66
C ASN A 121 17.88 -12.58 17.41
N PHE A 122 17.05 -12.82 18.42
CA PHE A 122 16.45 -11.78 19.26
C PHE A 122 17.47 -10.80 19.85
N TRP A 123 18.59 -11.29 20.42
CA TRP A 123 19.58 -10.42 21.07
C TRP A 123 20.31 -9.53 20.07
N LEU A 124 20.60 -10.05 18.86
CA LEU A 124 21.20 -9.24 17.81
C LEU A 124 20.24 -8.17 17.28
N ASP A 125 18.93 -8.42 17.23
CA ASP A 125 17.93 -7.41 16.84
C ASP A 125 17.69 -6.39 17.96
N PHE A 126 17.50 -6.86 19.21
CA PHE A 126 17.25 -6.01 20.38
C PHE A 126 18.41 -5.05 20.66
N LEU A 127 19.65 -5.52 20.56
CA LEU A 127 20.85 -4.68 20.69
C LEU A 127 21.21 -3.97 19.37
N ASN A 128 20.34 -4.02 18.37
CA ASN A 128 20.49 -3.36 17.07
C ASN A 128 21.80 -3.72 16.35
N PHE A 129 22.34 -4.93 16.49
CA PHE A 129 23.52 -5.39 15.74
C PHE A 129 23.16 -5.95 14.36
N ARG A 130 22.01 -6.63 14.27
CA ARG A 130 21.50 -7.24 13.04
C ARG A 130 19.99 -7.37 13.08
N ARG A 131 19.32 -6.93 12.03
CA ARG A 131 17.87 -7.09 11.85
C ARG A 131 17.58 -7.71 10.50
N GLN A 132 16.74 -8.73 10.48
CA GLN A 132 16.27 -9.38 9.25
C GLN A 132 14.76 -9.35 9.22
N VAL A 133 14.20 -8.85 8.12
CA VAL A 133 12.75 -8.71 7.94
C VAL A 133 12.36 -9.32 6.60
N ASP A 134 11.37 -10.20 6.64
CA ASP A 134 10.69 -10.69 5.45
C ASP A 134 9.40 -9.87 5.28
N VAL A 135 9.32 -9.16 4.16
CA VAL A 135 8.19 -8.32 3.79
C VAL A 135 7.42 -9.01 2.69
N SER A 136 6.19 -9.38 2.96
CA SER A 136 5.28 -9.99 1.98
C SER A 136 3.98 -9.20 1.89
N GLY A 137 3.29 -9.28 0.76
CA GLY A 137 2.02 -8.56 0.61
C GLY A 137 1.57 -8.42 -0.83
N TRP A 138 0.77 -7.38 -1.08
CA TRP A 138 0.24 -7.05 -2.40
C TRP A 138 -0.09 -5.56 -2.52
N GLN A 139 -0.17 -5.09 -3.76
CA GLN A 139 -0.49 -3.71 -4.09
C GLN A 139 -1.50 -3.69 -5.24
N PHE A 140 -2.51 -2.82 -5.14
CA PHE A 140 -3.51 -2.61 -6.19
C PHE A 140 -3.75 -1.12 -6.36
N ASP A 141 -3.52 -0.62 -7.57
CA ASP A 141 -3.68 0.77 -7.93
C ASP A 141 -4.72 0.86 -9.05
N ALA A 142 -5.74 1.69 -8.89
CA ALA A 142 -6.83 1.77 -9.84
C ALA A 142 -7.31 3.20 -10.06
N VAL A 143 -7.69 3.50 -11.29
CA VAL A 143 -8.24 4.79 -11.68
C VAL A 143 -9.54 4.57 -12.43
N VAL A 144 -10.59 5.25 -12.00
CA VAL A 144 -11.89 5.30 -12.66
C VAL A 144 -12.18 6.73 -13.03
N VAL A 145 -12.45 6.99 -14.31
CA VAL A 145 -12.79 8.33 -14.81
C VAL A 145 -14.30 8.41 -14.97
N ILE A 146 -14.88 9.44 -14.39
CA ILE A 146 -16.32 9.68 -14.37
C ILE A 146 -16.60 10.96 -15.14
N LYS A 147 -17.62 10.91 -16.00
CA LYS A 147 -18.18 12.08 -16.66
C LYS A 147 -19.65 12.20 -16.29
N ASN A 148 -20.02 13.36 -15.75
CA ASN A 148 -21.31 13.59 -15.10
C ASN A 148 -21.50 12.58 -13.94
N GLU A 149 -22.19 11.48 -14.21
CA GLU A 149 -22.53 10.43 -13.24
C GLU A 149 -22.27 9.02 -13.79
N THR A 150 -21.51 8.90 -14.89
CA THR A 150 -21.24 7.61 -15.53
C THR A 150 -19.74 7.40 -15.69
N VAL A 151 -19.28 6.19 -15.40
CA VAL A 151 -17.90 5.78 -15.64
C VAL A 151 -17.64 5.79 -17.15
N VAL A 152 -16.64 6.52 -17.61
CA VAL A 152 -16.28 6.59 -19.04
C VAL A 152 -14.99 5.86 -19.37
N TYR A 153 -14.11 5.68 -18.37
CA TYR A 153 -12.87 4.96 -18.54
C TYR A 153 -12.46 4.33 -17.20
N LYS A 154 -11.79 3.18 -17.25
CA LYS A 154 -11.23 2.52 -16.08
C LYS A 154 -9.89 1.89 -16.42
N THR A 155 -8.96 1.92 -15.47
CA THR A 155 -7.68 1.22 -15.58
C THR A 155 -7.23 0.76 -14.19
N TRP A 156 -6.47 -0.33 -14.14
CA TRP A 156 -5.90 -0.84 -12.91
C TRP A 156 -4.49 -1.37 -13.17
N SER A 157 -3.67 -1.35 -12.15
CA SER A 157 -2.33 -1.91 -12.12
C SER A 157 -1.98 -2.37 -10.70
N GLY A 158 -0.76 -2.83 -10.48
CA GLY A 158 -0.30 -3.23 -9.14
C GLY A 158 0.55 -4.50 -9.15
N LYS A 159 0.76 -5.06 -7.95
CA LYS A 159 1.60 -6.23 -7.70
C LYS A 159 0.78 -7.27 -6.92
N PRO A 160 0.37 -8.39 -7.53
CA PRO A 160 -0.40 -9.43 -6.84
C PRO A 160 0.39 -10.11 -5.72
N LYS A 161 1.72 -10.12 -5.84
CA LYS A 161 2.63 -10.62 -4.82
C LYS A 161 3.84 -9.69 -4.70
N VAL A 162 4.01 -9.14 -3.50
CA VAL A 162 5.20 -8.41 -3.07
C VAL A 162 5.98 -9.33 -2.15
N HIS A 163 7.28 -9.44 -2.36
CA HIS A 163 8.20 -10.17 -1.49
C HIS A 163 9.55 -9.47 -1.49
N GLN A 164 10.00 -9.04 -0.32
CA GLN A 164 11.25 -8.30 -0.15
C GLN A 164 11.94 -8.75 1.13
N LEU A 165 13.25 -8.98 1.04
CA LEU A 165 14.09 -9.31 2.18
C LEU A 165 14.91 -8.07 2.56
N GLU A 166 14.74 -7.61 3.79
CA GLU A 166 15.51 -6.51 4.35
C GLU A 166 16.53 -7.09 5.35
N ASN A 167 17.82 -6.76 5.17
CA ASN A 167 18.88 -7.18 6.07
C ASN A 167 19.71 -5.97 6.45
N GLU A 168 19.59 -5.57 7.71
CA GLU A 168 20.29 -4.43 8.27
C GLU A 168 21.40 -4.94 9.19
N ARG A 169 22.63 -4.45 8.98
CA ARG A 169 23.79 -4.80 9.80
C ARG A 169 24.44 -3.56 10.35
N ASN A 170 24.42 -3.45 11.67
CA ASN A 170 24.87 -2.31 12.42
C ASN A 170 26.03 -2.78 13.33
N PRO A 171 27.28 -2.81 12.82
CA PRO A 171 28.41 -3.35 13.58
C PRO A 171 28.65 -2.65 14.92
N LEU A 172 28.26 -1.38 15.06
CA LEU A 172 28.40 -0.62 16.31
C LEU A 172 27.16 -0.75 17.22
N GLY A 173 26.14 -1.50 16.80
CA GLY A 173 24.97 -1.84 17.61
C GLY A 173 24.25 -0.59 18.14
N PRO A 174 24.05 -0.46 19.47
CA PRO A 174 23.38 0.70 20.07
C PRO A 174 24.11 2.03 19.84
N LEU A 175 25.42 2.01 19.59
CA LEU A 175 26.21 3.22 19.40
C LEU A 175 26.07 3.82 17.99
N GLN A 176 25.58 3.04 17.02
CA GLN A 176 25.47 3.49 15.61
C GLN A 176 24.33 4.49 15.37
N GLY A 177 23.30 4.49 16.23
CA GLY A 177 22.18 5.43 16.18
C GLY A 177 22.42 6.73 16.96
N LEU A 178 23.52 6.85 17.69
CA LEU A 178 23.90 8.04 18.47
C LEU A 178 24.62 9.06 17.56
N GLY A 179 23.92 9.51 16.50
CA GLY A 179 24.31 10.67 15.68
C GLY A 179 24.02 12.01 16.38
N PRO A 180 24.30 13.17 15.76
CA PRO A 180 24.39 14.49 16.41
C PRO A 180 23.07 15.10 16.90
N SER A 181 22.04 14.30 17.20
CA SER A 181 20.84 14.78 17.92
C SER A 181 21.14 15.15 19.39
N LEU A 182 22.36 14.93 19.88
CA LEU A 182 22.84 15.40 21.19
C LEU A 182 23.54 16.77 21.14
N ILE A 183 23.73 17.38 19.96
CA ILE A 183 24.46 18.67 19.81
C ILE A 183 23.50 19.88 19.74
N GLN A 184 22.18 19.68 19.76
CA GLN A 184 21.24 20.79 19.85
C GLN A 184 20.95 21.11 21.34
N ARG A 185 21.87 21.85 21.96
CA ARG A 185 21.66 22.61 23.19
C ARG A 185 21.89 24.09 22.90
#